data_AF-A0A8T6BYW9-F1
#
_entry.id   AF-A0A8T6BYW9-F1
#
_cell.length_a   1.000
_cell.length_b   1.000
_cell.length_c   1.000
_cell.angle_alpha   90.00
_cell.angle_beta   90.00
_cell.angle_gamma   90.00
#
_symmetry.space_group_name_H-M   'P 1'
#
loop_
_entity.id
_entity.type
_entity.pdbx_description
1 polymer ?
#
loop_
_entity_poly.entity_id
_entity_poly.type
_entity_poly.pdbx_seq_one_letter_code
_entity_poly.pdbx_strand_id
1 'polypeptide(L)'
;MRRSSPVATWPSLAEVPSLYPDARNRINRGPYMYRAGKTWPLPSRVDTADRVAVLAVGSNAYPRQLSDKLSGTPADLQGIPTVPAILADFDVAYCPVRSRKGYVPVTLTSRPGAVCLTWLQWLTIEQLNLISSTEGSRYALVGGSSLLRSAIIPAQLRRPAAIYAWWFDSLLRRDGFPVWLDVYRPPVEPQLDPLESTENELPSDWIEVPRTAEHHAISQEIMSEIC
;
A
#
# COMPACT_ATOMS: atom_id res chain seq x y z
N MET A 1 -14.91 19.80 -23.76
CA MET A 1 -14.37 18.69 -22.93
C MET A 1 -15.34 18.40 -21.79
N ARG A 2 -16.08 17.28 -21.79
CA ARG A 2 -16.84 16.87 -20.60
C ARG A 2 -15.85 16.43 -19.53
N ARG A 3 -15.76 17.16 -18.42
CA ARG A 3 -15.05 16.69 -17.22
C ARG A 3 -15.84 15.49 -16.70
N SER A 4 -15.23 14.31 -16.66
CA SER A 4 -15.81 13.12 -16.01
C SER A 4 -16.09 13.45 -14.54
N SER A 5 -17.24 13.04 -13.99
CA SER A 5 -17.56 13.29 -12.58
C SER A 5 -16.72 12.37 -11.67
N PRO A 6 -16.35 12.82 -10.44
CA PRO A 6 -15.70 11.96 -9.47
C PRO A 6 -16.63 10.80 -9.05
N VAL A 7 -16.03 9.64 -8.74
CA VAL A 7 -16.78 8.41 -8.47
C VAL A 7 -17.22 8.28 -6.99
N ALA A 8 -16.44 8.79 -6.03
CA ALA A 8 -16.78 8.71 -4.60
C ALA A 8 -16.01 9.71 -3.72
N THR A 9 -16.55 10.00 -2.53
CA THR A 9 -15.92 10.71 -1.40
C THR A 9 -15.84 9.78 -0.19
N TRP A 10 -14.78 9.90 0.62
CA TRP A 10 -14.49 8.94 1.71
C TRP A 10 -14.25 9.67 3.05
N PRO A 11 -14.82 9.21 4.18
CA PRO A 11 -14.58 9.80 5.50
C PRO A 11 -13.17 9.45 6.02
N SER A 12 -12.65 10.21 6.99
CA SER A 12 -11.34 9.89 7.58
C SER A 12 -11.42 8.63 8.44
N LEU A 13 -10.32 7.86 8.51
CA LEU A 13 -10.23 6.72 9.43
C LEU A 13 -10.28 7.13 10.90
N ALA A 14 -10.05 8.41 11.23
CA ALA A 14 -10.27 8.93 12.57
C ALA A 14 -11.78 9.04 12.91
N GLU A 15 -12.63 9.30 11.91
CA GLU A 15 -14.08 9.42 12.07
C GLU A 15 -14.75 8.05 12.07
N VAL A 16 -14.30 7.14 11.18
CA VAL A 16 -14.88 5.81 11.03
C VAL A 16 -13.77 4.74 10.89
N PRO A 17 -13.12 4.34 12.01
CA PRO A 17 -12.02 3.37 11.98
C PRO A 17 -12.41 1.99 11.41
N SER A 18 -13.69 1.62 11.48
CA SER A 18 -14.22 0.35 10.97
C SER A 18 -14.19 0.21 9.45
N LEU A 19 -13.89 1.28 8.70
CA LEU A 19 -13.68 1.23 7.24
C LEU A 19 -12.27 0.76 6.84
N TYR A 20 -11.37 0.62 7.82
CA TYR A 20 -10.04 0.08 7.63
C TYR A 20 -10.08 -1.43 7.31
N PRO A 21 -9.16 -1.96 6.49
CA PRO A 21 -8.13 -1.24 5.72
C PRO A 21 -8.65 -0.63 4.43
N ASP A 22 -9.72 -1.19 3.88
CA ASP A 22 -10.51 -0.61 2.81
C ASP A 22 -11.77 -1.45 2.60
N ALA A 23 -12.91 -0.97 3.09
CA ALA A 23 -14.20 -1.64 2.98
C ALA A 23 -14.84 -1.59 1.56
N ARG A 24 -14.14 -1.06 0.54
CA ARG A 24 -14.68 -0.96 -0.82
C ARG A 24 -15.06 -2.33 -1.41
N ASN A 25 -16.27 -2.42 -1.95
CA ASN A 25 -16.69 -3.54 -2.79
C ASN A 25 -15.83 -3.65 -4.06
N ARG A 26 -15.77 -4.84 -4.68
CA ARG A 26 -14.92 -5.12 -5.86
C ARG A 26 -15.16 -4.17 -7.04
N ILE A 27 -16.39 -3.71 -7.26
CA ILE A 27 -16.77 -2.85 -8.38
C ILE A 27 -16.15 -1.45 -8.26
N ASN A 28 -15.89 -0.99 -7.04
CA ASN A 28 -15.27 0.32 -6.76
C ASN A 28 -13.73 0.24 -6.64
N ARG A 29 -13.13 -0.92 -6.93
CA ARG A 29 -11.68 -1.13 -6.90
C ARG A 29 -11.07 -0.93 -8.30
N GLY A 30 -10.96 0.33 -8.74
CA GLY A 30 -10.09 0.76 -9.84
C GLY A 30 -10.25 0.08 -11.21
N PRO A 31 -9.38 0.43 -12.18
CA PRO A 31 -8.30 1.42 -12.10
C PRO A 31 -8.82 2.87 -12.00
N TYR A 32 -8.15 3.71 -11.20
CA TYR A 32 -8.52 5.12 -11.04
C TYR A 32 -7.30 6.04 -10.86
N MET A 33 -7.48 7.30 -11.22
CA MET A 33 -6.64 8.39 -10.73
C MET A 33 -7.21 8.85 -9.38
N TYR A 34 -6.41 8.75 -8.32
CA TYR A 34 -6.75 9.33 -7.04
C TYR A 34 -6.34 10.81 -7.01
N ARG A 35 -7.21 11.70 -6.50
CA ARG A 35 -6.93 13.13 -6.35
C ARG A 35 -7.84 13.80 -5.32
N ALA A 36 -7.26 14.48 -4.32
CA ALA A 36 -7.98 15.33 -3.37
C ALA A 36 -9.17 14.63 -2.67
N GLY A 37 -8.95 13.41 -2.14
CA GLY A 37 -10.02 12.64 -1.48
C GLY A 37 -11.02 11.98 -2.42
N LYS A 38 -10.82 12.09 -3.74
CA LYS A 38 -11.73 11.59 -4.78
C LYS A 38 -11.03 10.65 -5.74
N THR A 39 -11.80 9.74 -6.33
CA THR A 39 -11.33 8.85 -7.40
C THR A 39 -11.95 9.26 -8.74
N TRP A 40 -11.14 9.25 -9.79
CA TRP A 40 -11.50 9.59 -11.16
C TRP A 40 -11.14 8.42 -12.07
N PRO A 41 -11.85 8.19 -13.19
CA PRO A 41 -11.43 7.20 -14.17
C PRO A 41 -9.97 7.41 -14.58
N LEU A 42 -9.19 6.33 -14.63
CA LEU A 42 -7.81 6.40 -15.08
C LEU A 42 -7.79 6.80 -16.57
N PRO A 43 -7.03 7.83 -16.98
CA PRO A 43 -6.87 8.16 -18.39
C PRO A 43 -6.32 6.99 -19.20
N SER A 44 -6.62 6.96 -20.51
CA SER A 44 -6.15 5.89 -21.41
C SER A 44 -4.63 5.83 -21.58
N ARG A 45 -3.94 6.94 -21.28
CA ARG A 45 -2.48 7.02 -21.17
C ARG A 45 -2.14 7.80 -19.91
N VAL A 46 -1.32 7.19 -19.06
CA VAL A 46 -0.76 7.83 -17.87
C VAL A 46 0.73 7.68 -17.92
N ASP A 47 1.45 8.80 -17.88
CA ASP A 47 2.89 8.76 -17.77
C ASP A 47 3.29 8.34 -16.36
N THR A 48 4.10 7.30 -16.33
CA THR A 48 4.59 6.63 -15.12
C THR A 48 6.12 6.46 -15.16
N ALA A 49 6.80 7.08 -16.12
CA ALA A 49 8.24 6.93 -16.30
C ALA A 49 9.03 7.42 -15.08
N ASP A 50 8.65 8.55 -14.49
CA ASP A 50 9.33 9.16 -13.34
C ASP A 50 8.59 8.86 -12.03
N ARG A 51 7.93 7.70 -11.94
CA ARG A 51 7.14 7.30 -10.78
C ARG A 51 7.54 5.93 -10.25
N VAL A 52 7.59 5.84 -8.93
CA VAL A 52 7.88 4.63 -8.18
C VAL A 52 6.60 3.85 -7.97
N ALA A 53 6.61 2.57 -8.32
CA ALA A 53 5.48 1.67 -8.11
C ALA A 53 5.49 1.11 -6.69
N VAL A 54 4.49 1.45 -5.89
CA VAL A 54 4.38 1.09 -4.47
C VAL A 54 3.06 0.38 -4.20
N LEU A 55 3.14 -0.79 -3.57
CA LEU A 55 1.99 -1.53 -3.07
C LEU A 55 1.36 -0.77 -1.91
N ALA A 56 0.09 -0.49 -2.08
CA ALA A 56 -0.73 0.17 -1.10
C ALA A 56 -1.49 -0.89 -0.31
N VAL A 57 -0.92 -1.28 0.82
CA VAL A 57 -1.54 -2.15 1.82
C VAL A 57 -2.07 -1.33 3.00
N GLY A 58 -3.10 -1.84 3.68
CA GLY A 58 -3.63 -1.19 4.86
C GLY A 58 -4.15 0.22 4.60
N SER A 59 -3.70 1.19 5.41
CA SER A 59 -4.20 2.56 5.34
C SER A 59 -3.79 3.28 4.05
N ASN A 60 -2.73 2.85 3.37
CA ASN A 60 -2.29 3.40 2.10
C ASN A 60 -3.21 3.01 0.93
N ALA A 61 -3.96 1.91 1.07
CA ALA A 61 -5.02 1.54 0.13
C ALA A 61 -6.25 2.46 0.25
N TYR A 62 -6.45 3.07 1.42
CA TYR A 62 -7.64 3.85 1.72
C TYR A 62 -7.56 5.26 1.12
N PRO A 63 -8.45 5.63 0.17
CA PRO A 63 -8.34 6.88 -0.56
C PRO A 63 -8.26 8.12 0.35
N ARG A 64 -9.08 8.24 1.40
CA ARG A 64 -9.02 9.44 2.25
C ARG A 64 -7.69 9.58 2.99
N GLN A 65 -7.01 8.49 3.32
CA GLN A 65 -5.71 8.56 4.01
C GLN A 65 -4.63 9.19 3.13
N LEU A 66 -4.58 8.84 1.84
CA LEU A 66 -3.70 9.53 0.89
C LEU A 66 -4.04 11.03 0.83
N SER A 67 -5.32 11.40 0.97
CA SER A 67 -5.74 12.82 0.99
C SER A 67 -5.17 13.54 2.19
N ASP A 68 -5.23 12.90 3.35
CA ASP A 68 -4.79 13.48 4.62
C ASP A 68 -3.26 13.68 4.56
N LYS A 69 -2.53 12.68 4.04
CA LYS A 69 -1.07 12.72 3.87
C LYS A 69 -0.61 13.78 2.86
N LEU A 70 -1.38 14.02 1.81
CA LEU A 70 -1.09 15.02 0.77
C LEU A 70 -1.86 16.33 0.99
N SER A 71 -2.48 16.52 2.15
CA SER A 71 -3.21 17.75 2.44
C SER A 71 -2.23 18.93 2.51
N GLY A 72 -2.62 20.06 1.91
CA GLY A 72 -1.76 21.25 1.84
C GLY A 72 -0.71 21.25 0.72
N THR A 73 -0.60 20.17 -0.07
CA THR A 73 0.30 20.16 -1.23
C THR A 73 -0.34 20.79 -2.48
N PRO A 74 0.49 21.30 -3.41
CA PRO A 74 0.04 21.67 -4.75
C PRO A 74 -0.84 20.62 -5.44
N ALA A 75 -1.80 21.07 -6.26
CA ALA A 75 -2.87 20.22 -6.80
C ALA A 75 -2.42 19.20 -7.86
N ASP A 76 -1.23 19.40 -8.42
CA ASP A 76 -0.47 18.51 -9.30
C ASP A 76 0.16 17.34 -8.54
N LEU A 77 0.63 17.57 -7.30
CA LEU A 77 1.12 16.51 -6.40
C LEU A 77 0.01 15.63 -5.80
N GLN A 78 -1.26 15.91 -6.07
CA GLN A 78 -2.37 15.12 -5.53
C GLN A 78 -2.80 13.96 -6.45
N GLY A 79 -2.30 13.91 -7.69
CA GLY A 79 -2.64 12.86 -8.65
C GLY A 79 -1.82 11.59 -8.43
N ILE A 80 -2.47 10.49 -8.03
CA ILE A 80 -1.84 9.16 -7.88
C ILE A 80 -2.57 8.14 -8.76
N PRO A 81 -1.95 7.67 -9.86
CA PRO A 81 -2.42 6.50 -10.60
C PRO A 81 -2.48 5.30 -9.66
N THR A 82 -3.65 4.69 -9.53
CA THR A 82 -3.87 3.55 -8.64
C THR A 82 -4.64 2.47 -9.37
N VAL A 83 -4.12 1.24 -9.32
CA VAL A 83 -4.75 0.09 -9.96
C VAL A 83 -4.83 -1.09 -9.00
N PRO A 84 -5.79 -2.01 -9.19
CA PRO A 84 -5.77 -3.29 -8.47
C PRO A 84 -4.51 -4.07 -8.82
N ALA A 85 -3.93 -4.72 -7.82
CA ALA A 85 -2.83 -5.64 -7.96
C ALA A 85 -3.19 -6.96 -7.26
N ILE A 86 -2.84 -8.07 -7.89
CA ILE A 86 -2.93 -9.40 -7.30
C ILE A 86 -1.51 -9.88 -7.06
N LEU A 87 -1.21 -10.35 -5.85
CA LEU A 87 0.09 -10.89 -5.45
C LEU A 87 -0.05 -12.37 -5.10
N ALA A 88 0.72 -13.23 -5.76
CA ALA A 88 0.90 -14.63 -5.36
C ALA A 88 1.96 -14.78 -4.27
N ASP A 89 1.77 -15.74 -3.36
CA ASP A 89 2.66 -16.09 -2.25
C ASP A 89 2.85 -15.02 -1.17
N PHE A 90 1.99 -14.00 -1.18
CA PHE A 90 1.94 -12.96 -0.17
C PHE A 90 0.54 -12.83 0.41
N ASP A 91 0.48 -12.37 1.65
CA ASP A 91 -0.77 -12.01 2.31
C ASP A 91 -0.54 -10.85 3.27
N VAL A 92 -1.63 -10.31 3.79
CA VAL A 92 -1.60 -9.18 4.71
C VAL A 92 -1.93 -9.68 6.11
N ALA A 93 -1.13 -9.28 7.10
CA ALA A 93 -1.32 -9.64 8.51
C ALA A 93 -1.36 -8.39 9.38
N TYR A 94 -2.07 -8.46 10.51
CA TYR A 94 -2.12 -7.38 11.48
C TYR A 94 -0.77 -7.20 12.17
N CYS A 95 -0.40 -5.95 12.43
CA CYS A 95 0.74 -5.61 13.26
C CYS A 95 0.34 -5.62 14.74
N PRO A 96 1.26 -5.89 15.68
CA PRO A 96 0.97 -5.98 17.11
C PRO A 96 0.91 -4.60 17.81
N VAL A 97 0.36 -3.58 17.13
CA VAL A 97 0.28 -2.21 17.64
C VAL A 97 -1.06 -1.58 17.31
N ARG A 98 -1.42 -0.51 18.02
CA ARG A 98 -2.60 0.31 17.71
C ARG A 98 -2.17 1.66 17.13
N SER A 99 -2.75 2.05 16.00
CA SER A 99 -2.49 3.37 15.42
C SER A 99 -3.09 4.50 16.26
N ARG A 100 -2.57 5.73 16.09
CA ARG A 100 -3.15 6.94 16.73
C ARG A 100 -4.61 7.18 16.33
N LYS A 101 -5.00 6.78 15.11
CA LYS A 101 -6.37 6.89 14.59
C LYS A 101 -7.29 5.74 15.06
N GLY A 102 -6.78 4.82 15.89
CA GLY A 102 -7.58 3.81 16.59
C GLY A 102 -7.70 2.45 15.91
N TYR A 103 -7.32 2.30 14.64
CA TYR A 103 -7.28 1.01 13.94
C TYR A 103 -5.99 0.23 14.24
N VAL A 104 -6.04 -1.10 14.08
CA VAL A 104 -4.85 -1.98 14.11
C VAL A 104 -4.26 -2.00 12.69
N PRO A 105 -3.01 -1.53 12.48
CA PRO A 105 -2.42 -1.50 11.17
C PRO A 105 -2.06 -2.91 10.70
N VAL A 106 -1.71 -3.03 9.42
CA VAL A 106 -1.36 -4.29 8.76
C VAL A 106 -0.09 -4.12 7.97
N THR A 107 0.56 -5.23 7.67
CA THR A 107 1.74 -5.28 6.82
C THR A 107 1.65 -6.44 5.85
N LEU A 108 2.40 -6.34 4.76
CA LEU A 108 2.58 -7.42 3.79
C LEU A 108 3.60 -8.42 4.33
N THR A 109 3.32 -9.71 4.19
CA THR A 109 4.26 -10.77 4.58
C THR A 109 4.12 -11.97 3.64
N SER A 110 5.16 -12.79 3.58
CA SER A 110 5.17 -14.01 2.77
C SER A 110 4.19 -15.03 3.35
N ARG A 111 3.38 -15.61 2.47
CA ARG A 111 2.49 -16.72 2.80
C ARG A 111 2.38 -17.61 1.57
N PRO A 112 3.21 -18.66 1.46
CA PRO A 112 3.20 -19.56 0.32
C PRO A 112 1.80 -20.09 0.00
N GLY A 113 1.41 -20.07 -1.27
CA GLY A 113 0.10 -20.49 -1.76
C GLY A 113 -1.04 -19.48 -1.51
N ALA A 114 -0.78 -18.34 -0.87
CA ALA A 114 -1.76 -17.27 -0.73
C ALA A 114 -1.91 -16.45 -2.02
N VAL A 115 -3.07 -15.82 -2.16
CA VAL A 115 -3.33 -14.80 -3.17
C VAL A 115 -3.88 -13.56 -2.49
N CYS A 116 -3.13 -12.46 -2.52
CA CYS A 116 -3.52 -11.19 -1.92
C CYS A 116 -4.03 -10.22 -2.99
N LEU A 117 -5.21 -9.65 -2.78
CA LEU A 117 -5.72 -8.53 -3.57
C LEU A 117 -5.38 -7.21 -2.87
N THR A 118 -4.56 -6.40 -3.52
CA THR A 118 -4.14 -5.09 -3.03
C THR A 118 -4.23 -4.05 -4.15
N TRP A 119 -3.57 -2.91 -3.97
CA TRP A 119 -3.45 -1.85 -4.98
C TRP A 119 -1.99 -1.53 -5.24
N LEU A 120 -1.69 -1.16 -6.48
CA LEU A 120 -0.41 -0.62 -6.89
C LEU A 120 -0.59 0.87 -7.23
N GLN A 121 0.24 1.71 -6.64
CA GLN A 121 0.25 3.16 -6.80
C GLN A 121 1.53 3.62 -7.47
N TRP A 122 1.45 4.59 -8.38
CA TRP A 122 2.62 5.22 -8.98
C TRP A 122 2.85 6.59 -8.36
N LEU A 123 3.83 6.66 -7.47
CA LEU A 123 4.14 7.86 -6.70
C LEU A 123 5.29 8.61 -7.36
N THR A 124 5.19 9.93 -7.49
CA THR A 124 6.39 10.74 -7.71
C THR A 124 7.30 10.63 -6.48
N ILE A 125 8.56 11.00 -6.63
CA ILE A 125 9.51 11.02 -5.53
C ILE A 125 9.04 11.93 -4.38
N GLU A 126 8.47 13.09 -4.71
CA GLU A 126 7.91 14.02 -3.72
C GLU A 126 6.74 13.39 -2.97
N GLN A 127 5.84 12.70 -3.68
CA GLN A 127 4.71 11.98 -3.07
C GLN A 127 5.21 10.86 -2.15
N LEU A 128 6.22 10.10 -2.59
CA LEU A 128 6.81 9.01 -1.82
C LEU A 128 7.43 9.53 -0.51
N ASN A 129 8.20 10.62 -0.58
CA ASN A 129 8.81 11.25 0.59
C ASN A 129 7.76 11.76 1.58
N LEU A 130 6.71 12.43 1.09
CA LEU A 130 5.61 12.88 1.94
C LEU A 130 4.92 11.71 2.63
N ILE A 131 4.58 10.65 1.90
CA ILE A 131 3.98 9.44 2.47
C ILE A 131 4.91 8.82 3.49
N SER A 132 6.20 8.67 3.18
CA SER A 132 7.23 8.13 4.06
C SER A 132 7.32 8.89 5.38
N SER A 133 7.26 10.23 5.35
CA SER A 133 7.32 11.07 6.55
C SER A 133 6.17 10.83 7.53
N THR A 134 5.06 10.25 7.05
CA THR A 134 3.87 9.94 7.86
C THR A 134 3.84 8.51 8.38
N GLU A 135 4.73 7.64 7.90
CA GLU A 135 4.80 6.25 8.34
C GLU A 135 5.41 6.15 9.74
N GLY A 136 4.94 5.17 10.51
CA GLY A 136 5.45 4.95 11.87
C GLY A 136 6.92 4.54 11.85
N SER A 137 7.66 4.79 12.94
CA SER A 137 9.10 4.50 13.00
C SER A 137 9.49 3.03 12.78
N ARG A 138 8.54 2.10 12.79
CA ARG A 138 8.75 0.67 12.54
C ARG A 138 8.37 0.20 11.12
N TYR A 139 7.91 1.11 10.26
CA TYR A 139 7.57 0.80 8.86
C TYR A 139 8.72 1.10 7.89
N ALA A 140 9.41 0.10 7.38
CA ALA A 140 10.39 0.30 6.32
C ALA A 140 9.73 0.35 4.93
N LEU A 141 10.30 1.12 3.99
CA LEU A 141 9.99 0.93 2.58
C LEU A 141 10.92 -0.17 2.07
N VAL A 142 10.36 -1.22 1.49
CA VAL A 142 11.14 -2.37 1.01
C VAL A 142 10.79 -2.66 -0.44
N GLY A 143 11.78 -2.96 -1.27
CA GLY A 143 11.61 -3.30 -2.69
C GLY A 143 12.21 -4.65 -3.02
N GLY A 144 11.68 -5.33 -4.03
CA GLY A 144 12.22 -6.64 -4.41
C GLY A 144 11.67 -7.20 -5.71
N SER A 145 12.45 -8.10 -6.31
CA SER A 145 12.12 -8.71 -7.61
C SER A 145 10.93 -9.69 -7.52
N SER A 146 10.73 -10.34 -6.38
CA SER A 146 9.63 -11.24 -6.09
C SER A 146 8.27 -10.53 -6.14
N LEU A 147 8.18 -9.31 -5.60
CA LEU A 147 6.96 -8.50 -5.69
C LEU A 147 6.56 -8.22 -7.14
N LEU A 148 7.53 -7.84 -7.99
CA LEU A 148 7.28 -7.58 -9.40
C LEU A 148 6.83 -8.84 -10.17
N ARG A 149 7.36 -10.00 -9.81
CA ARG A 149 6.95 -11.28 -10.43
C ARG A 149 5.56 -11.72 -9.97
N SER A 150 5.23 -11.48 -8.71
CA SER A 150 3.93 -11.85 -8.13
C SER A 150 2.81 -10.90 -8.52
N ALA A 151 3.12 -9.64 -8.90
CA ALA A 151 2.13 -8.62 -9.20
C ALA A 151 1.55 -8.71 -10.62
N ILE A 152 0.22 -8.74 -10.72
CA ILE A 152 -0.49 -8.51 -11.99
C ILE A 152 -0.72 -7.00 -12.18
N ILE A 153 -0.17 -6.43 -13.26
CA ILE A 153 -0.26 -5.00 -13.59
C ILE A 153 -1.11 -4.80 -14.85
N PRO A 154 -2.08 -3.87 -14.86
CA PRO A 154 -2.85 -3.57 -16.07
C PRO A 154 -1.99 -3.05 -17.23
N ALA A 155 -2.30 -3.50 -18.44
CA ALA A 155 -1.53 -3.18 -19.66
C ALA A 155 -1.49 -1.68 -20.02
N GLN A 156 -2.38 -0.86 -19.45
CA GLN A 156 -2.42 0.60 -19.69
C GLN A 156 -1.26 1.35 -19.00
N LEU A 157 -0.52 0.70 -18.11
CA LEU A 157 0.59 1.29 -17.38
C LEU A 157 1.92 0.66 -17.80
N ARG A 158 2.98 1.47 -17.80
CA ARG A 158 4.33 0.97 -18.02
C ARG A 158 4.68 0.00 -16.89
N ARG A 159 5.23 -1.16 -17.25
CA ARG A 159 5.74 -2.11 -16.25
C ARG A 159 6.91 -1.44 -15.50
N PRO A 160 6.87 -1.35 -14.16
CA PRO A 160 7.94 -0.73 -13.40
C PRO A 160 9.16 -1.66 -13.32
N ALA A 161 10.33 -1.07 -13.07
CA ALA A 161 11.57 -1.81 -12.87
C ALA A 161 11.56 -2.60 -11.54
N ALA A 162 10.92 -2.03 -10.51
CA ALA A 162 10.76 -2.64 -9.19
C ALA A 162 9.38 -2.28 -8.60
N ILE A 163 8.94 -3.08 -7.63
CA ILE A 163 7.76 -2.79 -6.81
C ILE A 163 8.20 -2.73 -5.35
N TYR A 164 7.71 -1.71 -4.65
CA TYR A 164 7.99 -1.48 -3.23
C TYR A 164 6.75 -1.70 -2.38
N ALA A 165 6.91 -1.91 -1.07
CA ALA A 165 5.84 -2.00 -0.09
C ALA A 165 6.27 -1.39 1.25
N TRP A 166 5.31 -0.90 2.03
CA TRP A 166 5.55 -0.54 3.43
C TRP A 166 5.48 -1.78 4.31
N TRP A 167 6.60 -2.10 4.96
CA TRP A 167 6.79 -3.32 5.72
C TRP A 167 7.01 -3.06 7.20
N PHE A 168 6.40 -3.88 8.06
CA PHE A 168 6.51 -3.78 9.51
C PHE A 168 7.24 -5.01 10.05
N ASP A 169 8.15 -4.76 10.97
CA ASP A 169 9.09 -5.75 11.54
C ASP A 169 8.48 -6.85 12.40
N SER A 170 7.17 -6.85 12.62
CA SER A 170 6.51 -7.79 13.52
C SER A 170 5.04 -8.01 13.18
N LEU A 171 4.57 -9.21 13.49
CA LEU A 171 3.21 -9.67 13.26
C LEU A 171 2.49 -9.87 14.59
N LEU A 172 1.21 -9.50 14.61
CA LEU A 172 0.29 -9.96 15.63
C LEU A 172 0.03 -11.45 15.41
N ARG A 173 0.16 -12.25 16.46
CA ARG A 173 -0.11 -13.69 16.43
C ARG A 173 -1.21 -14.10 17.39
N ARG A 174 -1.86 -15.21 17.05
CA ARG A 174 -2.74 -16.02 17.88
C ARG A 174 -2.33 -17.48 17.68
N ASP A 175 -2.09 -18.23 18.76
CA ASP A 175 -1.68 -19.64 18.71
C ASP A 175 -0.41 -19.90 17.92
N GLY A 176 0.53 -18.96 18.00
CA GLY A 176 1.75 -19.04 17.21
C GLY A 176 1.53 -18.82 15.70
N PHE A 177 0.33 -18.46 15.24
CA PHE A 177 0.03 -18.13 13.84
C PHE A 177 -0.23 -16.63 13.65
N PRO A 178 0.22 -16.01 12.55
CA PRO A 178 -0.14 -14.63 12.25
C PRO A 178 -1.66 -14.43 12.17
N VAL A 179 -2.14 -13.31 12.70
CA VAL A 179 -3.53 -12.88 12.51
C VAL A 179 -3.64 -12.22 11.14
N TRP A 180 -4.16 -12.99 10.19
CA TRP A 180 -4.31 -12.55 8.81
C TRP A 180 -5.44 -11.53 8.67
N LEU A 181 -5.25 -10.57 7.77
CA LEU A 181 -6.32 -9.74 7.25
C LEU A 181 -7.01 -10.54 6.14
N ASP A 182 -8.25 -11.00 6.36
CA ASP A 182 -8.98 -11.86 5.42
C ASP A 182 -9.40 -11.15 4.11
N VAL A 183 -8.42 -10.79 3.30
CA VAL A 183 -8.58 -10.31 1.92
C VAL A 183 -8.89 -11.51 1.04
N TYR A 184 -10.18 -11.74 0.75
CA TYR A 184 -10.72 -12.85 -0.03
C TYR A 184 -10.08 -14.22 0.28
N ARG A 185 -10.64 -14.93 1.27
CA ARG A 185 -10.46 -16.38 1.43
C ARG A 185 -11.80 -17.07 1.67
N PRO A 186 -12.09 -18.19 1.00
CA PRO A 186 -13.08 -19.16 1.49
C PRO A 186 -12.57 -19.83 2.78
N PRO A 187 -13.47 -20.41 3.61
CA PRO A 187 -13.34 -20.40 5.06
C PRO A 187 -12.41 -21.47 5.63
N VAL A 188 -11.64 -21.08 6.65
CA VAL A 188 -11.30 -21.94 7.80
C VAL A 188 -11.41 -21.05 9.04
N GLU A 189 -12.28 -21.41 9.99
CA GLU A 189 -12.39 -20.74 11.29
C GLU A 189 -11.18 -21.12 12.17
N PRO A 190 -10.46 -20.15 12.75
CA PRO A 190 -9.54 -20.43 13.86
C PRO A 190 -10.27 -20.26 15.21
N GLN A 191 -9.94 -21.15 16.14
CA GLN A 191 -10.31 -21.05 17.55
C GLN A 191 -9.55 -19.89 18.24
N LEU A 192 -10.12 -19.34 19.32
CA LEU A 192 -9.67 -18.09 19.95
C LEU A 192 -8.86 -18.36 21.22
N ASP A 193 -7.59 -17.96 21.20
CA ASP A 193 -6.64 -18.01 22.32
C ASP A 193 -5.87 -16.66 22.45
N PRO A 194 -4.97 -16.50 23.44
CA PRO A 194 -4.25 -15.24 23.74
C PRO A 194 -3.36 -14.73 22.60
N LEU A 195 -3.15 -13.41 22.56
CA LEU A 195 -2.40 -12.73 21.50
C LEU A 195 -0.94 -12.49 21.90
N GLU A 196 -0.02 -12.67 20.95
CA GLU A 196 1.42 -12.45 21.12
C GLU A 196 2.01 -11.65 19.95
N SER A 197 3.23 -11.11 20.11
CA SER A 197 3.96 -10.39 19.06
C SER A 197 5.27 -11.09 18.71
N THR A 198 5.55 -11.29 17.42
CA THR A 198 6.80 -11.93 16.94
C THR A 198 7.37 -11.15 15.76
N GLU A 199 8.67 -11.31 15.50
CA GLU A 199 9.34 -10.75 14.31
C GLU A 199 8.68 -11.21 13.00
N ASN A 200 8.62 -10.30 12.04
CA ASN A 200 8.28 -10.55 10.65
C ASN A 200 9.60 -10.67 9.91
N GLU A 201 9.78 -11.72 9.12
CA GLU A 201 11.02 -11.91 8.36
C GLU A 201 10.89 -11.25 6.97
N LEU A 202 11.89 -10.47 6.58
CA LEU A 202 11.99 -9.95 5.22
C LEU A 202 12.25 -11.11 4.25
N PRO A 203 11.55 -11.18 3.10
CA PRO A 203 11.93 -12.09 2.04
C PRO A 203 13.38 -11.84 1.62
N SER A 204 14.13 -12.91 1.32
CA SER A 204 15.57 -12.84 1.07
C SER A 204 15.98 -11.94 -0.10
N ASP A 205 15.06 -11.65 -1.03
CA ASP A 205 15.31 -10.80 -2.19
C ASP A 205 14.74 -9.38 -2.03
N TRP A 206 14.30 -9.01 -0.83
CA TRP A 206 13.82 -7.66 -0.50
C TRP A 206 14.93 -6.84 0.13
N ILE A 207 15.02 -5.59 -0.30
CA ILE A 207 15.99 -4.61 0.17
C ILE A 207 15.22 -3.50 0.86
N GLU A 208 15.56 -3.23 2.12
CA GLU A 208 15.08 -2.04 2.82
C GLU A 208 15.73 -0.81 2.21
N VAL A 209 14.91 0.17 1.86
CA VAL A 209 15.38 1.49 1.44
C VAL A 209 15.77 2.25 2.71
N PRO A 210 17.07 2.58 2.89
CA PRO A 210 17.56 3.31 4.05
C PRO A 210 16.75 4.58 4.31
N ARG A 211 16.33 4.75 5.57
CA ARG A 211 15.79 6.02 6.06
C ARG A 211 16.92 7.00 6.35
N THR A 212 17.60 7.48 5.33
CA THR A 212 18.44 8.66 5.52
C THR A 212 17.54 9.84 5.89
N ALA A 213 17.93 10.61 6.90
CA ALA A 213 17.13 11.73 7.44
C ALA A 213 16.82 12.86 6.43
N GLU A 214 17.34 12.77 5.20
CA GLU A 214 17.15 13.74 4.14
C GLU A 214 16.33 13.14 3.00
N HIS A 215 15.22 13.81 2.64
CA HIS A 215 14.35 13.51 1.51
C HIS A 215 15.10 13.24 0.18
N HIS A 216 16.35 13.69 0.07
CA HIS A 216 17.20 13.53 -1.09
C HIS A 216 17.73 12.10 -1.27
N ALA A 217 17.98 11.33 -0.20
CA ALA A 217 18.72 10.07 -0.33
C ALA A 217 17.83 8.84 -0.64
N ILE A 218 16.57 8.78 -0.19
CA ILE A 218 15.56 7.83 -0.73
C ILE A 218 15.46 7.98 -2.26
N SER A 219 15.54 9.23 -2.72
CA SER A 219 15.48 9.57 -4.15
C SER A 219 16.72 9.08 -4.90
N GLN A 220 17.93 9.29 -4.38
CA GLN A 220 19.17 8.86 -5.03
C GLN A 220 19.29 7.33 -5.11
N GLU A 221 18.87 6.62 -4.06
CA GLU A 221 18.99 5.16 -4.00
C GLU A 221 17.99 4.47 -4.93
N ILE A 222 16.72 4.88 -4.88
CA ILE A 222 15.70 4.36 -5.80
C ILE A 222 16.05 4.72 -7.26
N MET A 223 16.58 5.92 -7.52
CA MET A 223 16.99 6.30 -8.88
C MET A 223 18.22 5.53 -9.36
N SER A 224 19.15 5.15 -8.45
CA SER A 224 20.30 4.31 -8.79
C SER A 224 19.92 2.87 -9.18
N GLU A 225 18.75 2.39 -8.75
CA GLU A 225 18.21 1.07 -9.13
C GLU A 225 17.31 1.12 -10.38
N ILE A 226 16.80 2.30 -10.76
CA ILE A 226 15.92 2.50 -11.92
C ILE A 226 16.73 2.77 -13.21
N CYS A 227 17.94 3.34 -13.10
CA CYS A 227 18.85 3.64 -14.22
C CYS A 227 19.78 2.46 -14.57
#